data_AF-A0A7R8VM03-F1
#
_entry.id   AF-A0A7R8VM03-F1
#
_cell.length_a   1.000
_cell.length_b   1.000
_cell.length_c   1.000
_cell.angle_alpha   90.00
_cell.angle_beta   90.00
_cell.angle_gamma   90.00
#
_symmetry.space_group_name_H-M   'P 1'
#
loop_
_entity.id
_entity.type
_entity.pdbx_description
1 polymer ?
#
loop_
_entity_poly.entity_id
_entity_poly.type
_entity_poly.pdbx_seq_one_letter_code
_entity_poly.pdbx_strand_id
1 'polypeptide(L)'
;MSKRPADNEAGTSCQQPPSKKVQFEPIRIGPISTLEEMDIKVLQFQNKKLAQRLEQRHRSESELRQRIEQLEKRQTQDDAVLNVVNRYWNQLNEDIRVLLQRFDAETADESENRNENEATTSFLMQLSTWDKEELDEKLANRVQVSKRAVAKVIQAFDRLMQRNEKITLALKGELDGGYWTLLPSCDQCMPALMTDHMTTKLVPPQYDVVVGVPCSVPCVERLFHLGSWMDMAECQDKLTGKETEAAELRNQIDDMQYELLKVQSRNDKLENHLAEAYEKLKTFEQIHGEDKGTVKPVVTSGVSQKKVEDLQKELEEQRELSNNRLQELDKLHQQHRDALKEVEKLKMDIRQLPESVIVETTEYKCLQSQFSVLYNESMQLKTQLDEARQQLQTSKNTHLRHIEMMEVRLNLIQ
;
A
#
# COMPACT_ATOMS: atom_id res chain seq x y z
N MET A 1 -55.42 13.23 26.95
CA MET A 1 -54.17 13.18 27.75
C MET A 1 -53.00 13.37 26.79
N SER A 2 -52.10 14.28 27.15
CA SER A 2 -50.67 14.48 26.81
C SER A 2 -50.15 14.18 25.39
N LYS A 3 -49.60 15.15 24.61
CA LYS A 3 -48.25 15.82 24.72
C LYS A 3 -47.12 14.79 24.84
N ARG A 4 -46.10 14.69 23.96
CA ARG A 4 -45.21 15.74 23.40
C ARG A 4 -44.58 15.35 22.03
N PRO A 5 -44.07 16.35 21.29
CA PRO A 5 -43.41 16.24 19.98
C PRO A 5 -41.89 16.01 20.10
N ALA A 6 -41.25 15.61 19.01
CA ALA A 6 -39.80 15.62 18.85
C ALA A 6 -39.42 16.66 17.78
N ASP A 7 -38.76 17.74 18.21
CA ASP A 7 -38.07 18.73 17.39
C ASP A 7 -36.57 18.37 17.32
N ASN A 8 -36.00 18.56 16.11
CA ASN A 8 -34.65 19.04 15.76
C ASN A 8 -33.40 18.30 16.29
N GLU A 9 -32.28 18.16 15.56
CA GLU A 9 -31.85 18.51 14.20
C GLU A 9 -30.45 17.90 13.99
N ALA A 10 -30.03 17.83 12.72
CA ALA A 10 -28.66 18.01 12.20
C ALA A 10 -28.00 16.82 11.49
N GLY A 11 -27.97 16.94 10.15
CA GLY A 11 -26.74 16.72 9.39
C GLY A 11 -26.60 15.41 8.64
N THR A 12 -27.31 15.24 7.51
CA THR A 12 -26.72 14.83 6.22
C THR A 12 -27.77 15.06 5.13
N SER A 13 -27.71 16.22 4.49
CA SER A 13 -28.55 16.56 3.34
C SER A 13 -28.14 15.75 2.11
N CYS A 14 -28.65 14.53 2.00
CA CYS A 14 -28.68 13.82 0.73
C CYS A 14 -29.74 14.52 -0.14
N GLN A 15 -29.33 15.54 -0.89
CA GLN A 15 -30.21 16.24 -1.83
C GLN A 15 -30.64 15.26 -2.92
N GLN A 16 -31.85 14.70 -2.79
CA GLN A 16 -32.55 14.12 -3.93
C GLN A 16 -32.77 15.23 -4.97
N PRO A 17 -32.43 15.00 -6.24
CA PRO A 17 -32.69 15.98 -7.28
C PRO A 17 -34.19 16.24 -7.42
N PRO A 18 -34.62 17.50 -7.58
CA PRO A 18 -36.04 17.84 -7.67
C PRO A 18 -36.66 17.20 -8.91
N SER A 19 -37.74 16.44 -8.71
CA SER A 19 -38.53 15.86 -9.79
C SER A 19 -39.24 16.97 -10.57
N LYS A 20 -38.58 17.46 -11.64
CA LYS A 20 -39.18 18.40 -12.59
C LYS A 20 -40.40 17.72 -13.22
N LYS A 21 -41.61 18.18 -12.87
CA LYS A 21 -42.83 17.76 -13.54
C LYS A 21 -42.75 18.21 -15.00
N VAL A 22 -42.59 17.24 -15.90
CA VAL A 22 -42.50 17.49 -17.34
C VAL A 22 -43.88 17.82 -17.88
N GLN A 23 -44.00 19.02 -18.42
CA GLN A 23 -45.20 19.52 -19.08
C GLN A 23 -45.07 19.25 -20.57
N PHE A 24 -45.94 18.39 -21.10
CA PHE A 24 -45.98 18.04 -22.53
C PHE A 24 -46.80 19.09 -23.29
N GLU A 25 -46.30 19.54 -24.45
CA GLU A 25 -47.03 20.48 -25.31
C GLU A 25 -48.28 19.84 -25.96
N PRO A 26 -49.41 20.55 -26.05
CA PRO A 26 -50.62 20.05 -26.72
C PRO A 26 -50.41 19.93 -28.24
N ILE A 27 -50.61 18.73 -28.79
CA ILE A 27 -50.57 18.49 -30.25
C ILE A 27 -51.98 18.66 -30.82
N ARG A 28 -52.15 19.51 -31.84
CA ARG A 28 -53.44 19.69 -32.54
C ARG A 28 -53.71 18.53 -33.50
N ILE A 29 -54.88 17.91 -33.36
CA ILE A 29 -55.39 16.91 -34.30
C ILE A 29 -56.02 17.68 -35.48
N GLY A 30 -55.57 17.40 -36.71
CA GLY A 30 -56.15 17.99 -37.94
C GLY A 30 -57.58 17.50 -38.21
N PRO A 31 -58.26 17.99 -39.26
CA PRO A 31 -59.66 17.65 -39.55
C PRO A 31 -59.88 16.14 -39.67
N ILE A 32 -61.07 15.69 -39.28
CA ILE A 32 -61.41 14.29 -39.05
C ILE A 32 -62.69 14.01 -39.84
N SER A 33 -62.63 13.06 -40.77
CA SER A 33 -63.71 12.81 -41.72
C SER A 33 -64.52 11.57 -41.37
N THR A 34 -63.98 10.65 -40.56
CA THR A 34 -64.67 9.44 -40.09
C THR A 34 -64.32 9.10 -38.63
N LEU A 35 -65.17 8.28 -37.98
CA LEU A 35 -64.92 7.78 -36.62
C LEU A 35 -63.68 6.88 -36.56
N GLU A 36 -63.42 6.12 -37.63
CA GLU A 36 -62.26 5.25 -37.76
C GLU A 36 -60.96 6.07 -37.87
N GLU A 37 -60.97 7.19 -38.60
CA GLU A 37 -59.85 8.15 -38.63
C GLU A 37 -59.63 8.83 -37.28
N MET A 38 -60.69 9.12 -36.52
CA MET A 38 -60.58 9.65 -35.15
C MET A 38 -59.83 8.64 -34.27
N ASP A 39 -60.28 7.37 -34.25
CA ASP A 39 -59.71 6.33 -33.40
C ASP A 39 -58.24 6.04 -33.73
N ILE A 40 -57.91 5.99 -35.03
CA ILE A 40 -56.51 5.85 -35.48
C ILE A 40 -55.65 7.02 -35.00
N LYS A 41 -56.13 8.27 -35.13
CA LYS A 41 -55.39 9.46 -34.66
C LYS A 41 -55.26 9.50 -33.14
N VAL A 42 -56.27 9.07 -32.39
CA VAL A 42 -56.23 8.96 -30.93
C VAL A 42 -55.21 7.91 -30.49
N LEU A 43 -55.19 6.73 -31.12
CA LEU A 43 -54.21 5.67 -30.84
C LEU A 43 -52.78 6.14 -31.16
N GLN A 44 -52.57 6.79 -32.31
CA GLN A 44 -51.28 7.39 -32.66
C GLN A 44 -50.82 8.43 -31.63
N PHE A 45 -51.73 9.27 -31.14
CA PHE A 45 -51.42 10.27 -30.11
C PHE A 45 -51.06 9.61 -28.76
N GLN A 46 -51.85 8.64 -28.32
CA GLN A 46 -51.57 7.89 -27.09
C GLN A 46 -50.22 7.17 -27.17
N ASN A 47 -49.92 6.52 -28.31
CA ASN A 47 -48.66 5.82 -28.52
C ASN A 47 -47.47 6.79 -28.53
N LYS A 48 -47.60 7.95 -29.20
CA LYS A 48 -46.58 9.01 -29.17
C LYS A 48 -46.31 9.54 -27.74
N LYS A 49 -47.37 9.71 -26.94
CA LYS A 49 -47.24 10.16 -25.53
C LYS A 49 -46.62 9.09 -24.64
N LEU A 50 -46.92 7.82 -24.89
CA LEU A 50 -46.27 6.68 -24.22
C LEU A 50 -44.79 6.60 -24.58
N ALA A 51 -44.44 6.73 -25.87
CA ALA A 51 -43.06 6.75 -26.34
C ALA A 51 -42.25 7.88 -25.68
N GLN A 52 -42.81 9.09 -25.60
CA GLN A 52 -42.16 10.21 -24.89
C GLN A 52 -41.93 9.93 -23.40
N ARG A 53 -42.89 9.32 -22.70
CA ARG A 53 -42.73 8.93 -21.29
C ARG A 53 -41.67 7.84 -21.13
N LEU A 54 -41.66 6.86 -22.04
CA LEU A 54 -40.72 5.75 -22.01
C LEU A 54 -39.29 6.26 -22.24
N GLU A 55 -39.11 7.14 -23.22
CA GLU A 55 -37.81 7.76 -23.49
C GLU A 55 -37.33 8.65 -22.34
N GLN A 56 -38.21 9.40 -21.69
CA GLN A 56 -37.86 10.14 -20.48
C GLN A 56 -37.40 9.21 -19.35
N ARG A 57 -38.13 8.10 -19.13
CA ARG A 57 -37.74 7.08 -18.15
C ARG A 57 -36.38 6.48 -18.49
N HIS A 58 -36.15 6.19 -19.77
CA HIS A 58 -34.88 5.65 -20.24
C HIS A 58 -33.70 6.60 -20.00
N ARG A 59 -33.90 7.92 -20.22
CA ARG A 59 -32.89 8.94 -19.88
C ARG A 59 -32.60 8.98 -18.38
N SER A 60 -33.64 9.03 -17.54
CA SER A 60 -33.45 9.03 -16.08
C SER A 60 -32.79 7.74 -15.58
N GLU A 61 -33.10 6.60 -16.20
CA GLU A 61 -32.48 5.33 -15.88
C GLU A 61 -31.00 5.32 -16.29
N SER A 62 -30.66 5.85 -17.48
CA SER A 62 -29.29 6.00 -17.93
C SER A 62 -28.48 6.91 -17.02
N GLU A 63 -29.05 8.03 -16.57
CA GLU A 63 -28.41 8.94 -15.62
C GLU A 63 -28.13 8.26 -14.27
N LEU A 64 -29.11 7.50 -13.75
CA LEU A 64 -28.94 6.74 -12.52
C LEU A 64 -27.92 5.61 -12.67
N ARG A 65 -27.90 4.90 -13.81
CA ARG A 65 -26.91 3.85 -14.12
C ARG A 65 -25.50 4.43 -14.16
N GLN A 66 -25.29 5.56 -14.83
CA GLN A 66 -23.99 6.25 -14.83
C GLN A 66 -23.59 6.70 -13.42
N ARG A 67 -24.55 7.16 -12.61
CA ARG A 67 -24.27 7.55 -11.23
C ARG A 67 -23.87 6.36 -10.36
N ILE A 68 -24.51 5.20 -10.54
CA ILE A 68 -24.12 3.95 -9.85
C ILE A 68 -22.70 3.57 -10.23
N GLU A 69 -22.37 3.52 -11.53
CA GLU A 69 -21.03 3.18 -12.00
C GLU A 69 -19.95 4.13 -11.45
N GLN A 70 -20.25 5.44 -11.37
CA GLN A 70 -19.35 6.42 -10.76
C GLN A 70 -19.12 6.16 -9.27
N LEU A 71 -20.18 5.80 -8.53
CA LEU A 71 -20.11 5.50 -7.11
C LEU A 71 -19.33 4.20 -6.86
N GLU A 72 -19.53 3.18 -7.69
CA GLU A 72 -18.79 1.91 -7.64
C GLU A 72 -17.30 2.13 -7.90
N LYS A 73 -16.95 2.92 -8.93
CA LYS A 73 -15.54 3.29 -9.19
C LYS A 73 -14.92 4.00 -7.99
N ARG A 74 -15.63 4.97 -7.39
CA ARG A 74 -15.13 5.65 -6.19
C ARG A 74 -14.97 4.69 -5.01
N GLN A 75 -15.91 3.77 -4.81
CA GLN A 75 -15.81 2.75 -3.76
C GLN A 75 -14.56 1.90 -3.90
N THR A 76 -14.23 1.43 -5.12
CA THR A 76 -12.99 0.65 -5.34
C THR A 76 -11.72 1.44 -5.01
N GLN A 77 -11.73 2.75 -5.26
CA GLN A 77 -10.63 3.64 -4.89
C GLN A 77 -10.54 3.81 -3.37
N ASP A 78 -11.68 4.05 -2.71
CA ASP A 78 -11.75 4.18 -1.25
C ASP A 78 -11.28 2.87 -0.56
N ASP A 79 -11.65 1.70 -1.09
CA ASP A 79 -11.20 0.39 -0.61
C ASP A 79 -9.67 0.22 -0.74
N ALA A 80 -9.09 0.69 -1.85
CA ALA A 80 -7.63 0.68 -2.04
C ALA A 80 -6.93 1.55 -0.99
N VAL A 81 -7.44 2.76 -0.73
CA VAL A 81 -6.91 3.66 0.30
C VAL A 81 -7.05 3.05 1.69
N LEU A 82 -8.19 2.43 2.01
CA LEU A 82 -8.44 1.79 3.29
C LEU A 82 -7.44 0.65 3.56
N ASN A 83 -7.10 -0.15 2.53
CA ASN A 83 -6.07 -1.19 2.63
C ASN A 83 -4.69 -0.61 2.97
N VAL A 84 -4.30 0.50 2.33
CA VAL A 84 -3.03 1.19 2.62
C VAL A 84 -3.00 1.71 4.06
N VAL A 85 -4.06 2.38 4.51
CA VAL A 85 -4.20 2.87 5.88
C VAL A 85 -4.11 1.70 6.88
N ASN A 86 -4.76 0.59 6.60
CA ASN A 86 -4.72 -0.59 7.46
C ASN A 86 -3.31 -1.19 7.59
N ARG A 87 -2.54 -1.23 6.50
CA ARG A 87 -1.14 -1.69 6.51
C ARG A 87 -0.29 -0.80 7.41
N TYR A 88 -0.37 0.53 7.25
CA TYR A 88 0.38 1.46 8.09
C TYR A 88 -0.06 1.41 9.55
N TRP A 89 -1.35 1.23 9.82
CA TRP A 89 -1.84 1.09 11.19
C TRP A 89 -1.29 -0.17 11.87
N ASN A 90 -1.25 -1.29 11.15
CA ASN A 90 -0.69 -2.53 11.67
C ASN A 90 0.83 -2.43 11.88
N GLN A 91 1.55 -1.76 10.98
CA GLN A 91 2.97 -1.45 11.16
C GLN A 91 3.20 -0.63 12.42
N LEU A 92 2.43 0.45 12.62
CA LEU A 92 2.53 1.29 13.82
C LEU A 92 2.30 0.49 15.10
N ASN A 93 1.29 -0.38 15.12
CA ASN A 93 1.02 -1.23 16.28
C ASN A 93 2.19 -2.17 16.58
N GLU A 94 2.79 -2.77 15.55
CA GLU A 94 3.94 -3.65 15.70
C GLU A 94 5.19 -2.89 16.18
N ASP A 95 5.43 -1.68 15.65
CA ASP A 95 6.55 -0.83 16.07
C ASP A 95 6.41 -0.43 17.55
N ILE A 96 5.19 -0.05 17.99
CA ILE A 96 4.88 0.24 19.39
C ILE A 96 5.13 -0.99 20.27
N ARG A 97 4.72 -2.17 19.82
CA ARG A 97 4.92 -3.44 20.55
C ARG A 97 6.40 -3.74 20.74
N VAL A 98 7.21 -3.60 19.68
CA VAL A 98 8.66 -3.81 19.73
C VAL A 98 9.34 -2.78 20.64
N LEU A 99 8.90 -1.52 20.60
CA LEU A 99 9.40 -0.47 21.50
C LEU A 99 9.11 -0.81 22.97
N LEU A 100 7.88 -1.21 23.29
CA LEU A 100 7.53 -1.63 24.65
C LEU A 100 8.33 -2.85 25.10
N GLN A 101 8.51 -3.84 24.23
CA GLN A 101 9.32 -5.04 24.57
C GLN A 101 10.79 -4.70 24.84
N ARG A 102 11.34 -3.66 24.21
CA ARG A 102 12.74 -3.23 24.41
C ARG A 102 12.93 -2.32 25.62
N PHE A 103 11.97 -1.43 25.88
CA PHE A 103 12.12 -0.34 26.86
C PHE A 103 11.31 -0.53 28.16
N ASP A 104 10.34 -1.46 28.19
CA ASP A 104 9.49 -1.76 29.35
C ASP A 104 9.62 -3.24 29.81
N ALA A 105 10.72 -3.92 29.43
CA ALA A 105 10.96 -5.34 29.71
C ALA A 105 10.97 -5.72 31.21
N GLU A 106 11.10 -4.74 32.11
CA GLU A 106 11.13 -4.95 33.57
C GLU A 106 9.73 -4.98 34.21
N THR A 107 8.67 -4.58 33.49
CA THR A 107 7.29 -4.47 34.03
C THR A 107 6.19 -5.07 33.14
N ALA A 108 6.56 -5.75 32.05
CA ALA A 108 5.60 -6.29 31.09
C ALA A 108 4.75 -7.44 31.70
N ASP A 109 3.46 -7.18 31.95
CA ASP A 109 2.49 -8.21 32.28
C ASP A 109 2.17 -9.05 31.02
N GLU A 110 2.66 -10.29 30.99
CA GLU A 110 2.52 -11.25 29.88
C GLU A 110 1.05 -11.53 29.48
N SER A 111 0.08 -11.27 30.35
CA SER A 111 -1.35 -11.49 30.09
C SER A 111 -2.02 -10.40 29.25
N GLU A 112 -1.54 -9.15 29.26
CA GLU A 112 -2.14 -8.08 28.44
C GLU A 112 -1.70 -8.15 26.97
N ASN A 113 -0.47 -8.60 26.72
CA ASN A 113 0.16 -8.64 25.39
C ASN A 113 -0.50 -9.66 24.43
N ARG A 114 -1.14 -10.71 24.96
CA ARG A 114 -1.84 -11.73 24.16
C ARG A 114 -3.18 -11.25 23.59
N ASN A 115 -3.92 -10.43 24.33
CA ASN A 115 -5.29 -10.04 23.97
C ASN A 115 -5.32 -8.95 22.87
N GLU A 116 -4.25 -8.17 22.74
CA GLU A 116 -4.13 -7.10 21.74
C GLU A 116 -3.69 -7.61 20.35
N ASN A 117 -2.99 -8.76 20.30
CA ASN A 117 -2.45 -9.37 19.08
C ASN A 117 -3.52 -10.03 18.18
N GLU A 118 -4.55 -10.63 18.79
CA GLU A 118 -5.62 -11.32 18.05
C GLU A 118 -6.61 -10.32 17.41
N ALA A 119 -6.81 -9.16 18.05
CA ALA A 119 -7.76 -8.14 17.60
C ALA A 119 -7.29 -7.33 16.37
N THR A 120 -5.98 -7.24 16.11
CA THR A 120 -5.40 -6.36 15.08
C THR A 120 -5.12 -7.07 13.74
N THR A 121 -4.89 -8.38 13.77
CA THR A 121 -4.56 -9.17 12.58
C THR A 121 -5.78 -9.56 11.73
N SER A 122 -6.98 -9.63 12.33
CA SER A 122 -8.23 -10.02 11.64
C SER A 122 -9.15 -8.84 11.24
N PHE A 123 -8.69 -7.59 11.31
CA PHE A 123 -9.58 -6.43 11.19
C PHE A 123 -10.19 -6.23 9.78
N LEU A 124 -9.39 -6.37 8.71
CA LEU A 124 -9.89 -6.19 7.33
C LEU A 124 -10.89 -7.28 6.91
N MET A 125 -10.70 -8.50 7.39
CA MET A 125 -11.55 -9.64 7.03
C MET A 125 -12.94 -9.56 7.68
N GLN A 126 -13.05 -8.82 8.81
CA GLN A 126 -14.30 -8.60 9.52
C GLN A 126 -15.01 -7.31 9.07
N LEU A 127 -14.27 -6.37 8.46
CA LEU A 127 -14.78 -5.08 7.98
C LEU A 127 -15.92 -5.22 6.95
N SER A 128 -15.91 -6.28 6.12
CA SER A 128 -16.98 -6.54 5.16
C SER A 128 -18.26 -7.11 5.78
N THR A 129 -18.21 -7.50 7.05
CA THR A 129 -19.34 -8.10 7.78
C THR A 129 -20.01 -7.14 8.76
N TRP A 130 -19.48 -5.92 8.91
CA TRP A 130 -19.99 -4.95 9.88
C TRP A 130 -20.96 -3.94 9.24
N ASP A 131 -22.09 -3.74 9.90
CA ASP A 131 -23.06 -2.72 9.53
C ASP A 131 -22.54 -1.32 9.94
N LYS A 132 -23.05 -0.28 9.29
CA LYS A 132 -22.55 1.11 9.43
C LYS A 132 -22.53 1.61 10.89
N GLU A 133 -23.48 1.16 11.71
CA GLU A 133 -23.58 1.55 13.13
C GLU A 133 -22.54 0.83 14.00
N GLU A 134 -22.19 -0.41 13.66
CA GLU A 134 -21.18 -1.20 14.39
C GLU A 134 -19.75 -0.83 13.97
N LEU A 135 -19.57 -0.38 12.72
CA LEU A 135 -18.28 -0.01 12.16
C LEU A 135 -17.59 1.11 12.95
N ASP A 136 -18.34 2.16 13.31
CA ASP A 136 -17.81 3.30 14.06
C ASP A 136 -17.33 2.88 15.45
N GLU A 137 -18.07 2.00 16.13
CA GLU A 137 -17.68 1.47 17.45
C GLU A 137 -16.41 0.60 17.35
N LYS A 138 -16.31 -0.25 16.33
CA LYS A 138 -15.13 -1.11 16.13
C LYS A 138 -13.88 -0.31 15.75
N LEU A 139 -14.02 0.71 14.90
CA LEU A 139 -12.93 1.65 14.60
C LEU A 139 -12.49 2.40 15.86
N ALA A 140 -13.44 2.92 16.65
CA ALA A 140 -13.15 3.60 17.91
C ALA A 140 -12.39 2.70 18.90
N ASN A 141 -12.79 1.43 19.01
CA ASN A 141 -12.12 0.43 19.85
C ASN A 141 -10.68 0.17 19.37
N ARG A 142 -10.45 0.03 18.06
CA ARG A 142 -9.09 -0.14 17.52
C ARG A 142 -8.19 1.07 17.82
N VAL A 143 -8.73 2.27 17.65
CA VAL A 143 -8.00 3.52 17.98
C VAL A 143 -7.69 3.61 19.47
N GLN A 144 -8.63 3.21 20.34
CA GLN A 144 -8.43 3.16 21.80
C GLN A 144 -7.28 2.24 22.20
N VAL A 145 -7.17 1.05 21.61
CA VAL A 145 -6.08 0.09 21.88
C VAL A 145 -4.73 0.73 21.54
N SER A 146 -4.57 1.25 20.31
CA SER A 146 -3.33 1.91 19.90
C SER A 146 -3.01 3.13 20.78
N LYS A 147 -4.02 3.93 21.16
CA LYS A 147 -3.84 5.08 22.06
C LYS A 147 -3.34 4.67 23.45
N ARG A 148 -3.83 3.56 23.99
CA ARG A 148 -3.36 3.01 25.27
C ARG A 148 -1.92 2.52 25.16
N ALA A 149 -1.58 1.83 24.08
CA ALA A 149 -0.22 1.35 23.84
C ALA A 149 0.78 2.52 23.71
N VAL A 150 0.42 3.60 23.00
CA VAL A 150 1.24 4.83 22.95
C VAL A 150 1.41 5.45 24.33
N ALA A 151 0.36 5.50 25.16
CA ALA A 151 0.48 6.02 26.53
C ALA A 151 1.47 5.19 27.38
N LYS A 152 1.50 3.87 27.21
CA LYS A 152 2.50 2.99 27.85
C LYS A 152 3.92 3.32 27.38
N VAL A 153 4.12 3.55 26.07
CA VAL A 153 5.43 3.93 25.52
C VAL A 153 5.92 5.24 26.15
N ILE A 154 5.05 6.25 26.25
CA ILE A 154 5.40 7.53 26.89
C ILE A 154 5.83 7.31 28.35
N GLN A 155 5.10 6.50 29.11
CA GLN A 155 5.47 6.18 30.50
C GLN A 155 6.82 5.45 30.60
N ALA A 156 7.11 4.52 29.69
CA ALA A 156 8.40 3.84 29.63
C ALA A 156 9.54 4.84 29.35
N PHE A 157 9.34 5.79 28.42
CA PHE A 157 10.29 6.85 28.12
C PHE A 157 10.53 7.78 29.32
N ASP A 158 9.48 8.20 30.02
CA ASP A 158 9.61 9.05 31.21
C ASP A 158 10.45 8.37 32.30
N ARG A 159 10.24 7.06 32.54
CA ARG A 159 11.04 6.28 33.50
C ARG A 159 12.49 6.15 33.06
N LEU A 160 12.72 5.89 31.78
CA LEU A 160 14.06 5.78 31.22
C LEU A 160 14.82 7.11 31.30
N MET A 161 14.14 8.23 31.03
CA MET A 161 14.69 9.57 31.23
C MET A 161 15.07 9.82 32.69
N GLN A 162 14.19 9.52 33.64
CA GLN A 162 14.49 9.68 35.07
C GLN A 162 15.68 8.81 35.51
N ARG A 163 15.80 7.57 34.98
CA ARG A 163 16.95 6.70 35.26
C ARG A 163 18.24 7.29 34.68
N ASN A 164 18.20 7.77 33.44
CA ASN A 164 19.36 8.38 32.79
C ASN A 164 19.80 9.68 33.47
N GLU A 165 18.85 10.49 33.96
CA GLU A 165 19.12 11.70 34.73
C GLU A 165 19.83 11.36 36.06
N LYS A 166 19.34 10.36 36.79
CA LYS A 166 20.00 9.85 38.01
C LYS A 166 21.41 9.35 37.75
N ILE A 167 21.62 8.58 36.67
CA ILE A 167 22.96 8.11 36.26
C ILE A 167 23.86 9.29 35.89
N THR A 168 23.33 10.28 35.16
CA THR A 168 24.08 11.48 34.76
C THR A 168 24.50 12.31 35.97
N LEU A 169 23.62 12.48 36.96
CA LEU A 169 23.92 13.16 38.22
C LEU A 169 24.96 12.39 39.04
N ALA A 170 24.88 11.06 39.08
CA ALA A 170 25.88 10.21 39.73
C ALA A 170 27.26 10.31 39.05
N LEU A 171 27.30 10.38 37.72
CA LEU A 171 28.54 10.54 36.95
C LEU A 171 29.16 11.94 37.07
N LYS A 172 28.34 12.99 37.29
CA LYS A 172 28.81 14.36 37.51
C LYS A 172 29.33 14.62 38.92
N GLY A 173 29.18 13.67 39.84
CA GLY A 173 29.66 13.80 41.22
C GLY A 173 28.85 14.77 42.09
N GLU A 174 27.65 15.18 41.65
CA GLU A 174 26.76 16.09 42.39
C GLU A 174 25.81 15.36 43.36
N LEU A 175 26.07 14.09 43.66
CA LEU A 175 25.39 13.40 44.76
C LEU A 175 26.20 13.61 46.03
N ASP A 176 25.78 14.62 46.79
CA ASP A 176 26.25 14.87 48.16
C ASP A 176 26.14 13.58 48.99
N GLY A 177 27.19 13.30 49.76
CA GLY A 177 27.37 12.05 50.46
C GLY A 177 26.21 11.76 51.41
N GLY A 178 25.38 10.76 51.09
CA GLY A 178 24.33 10.32 52.01
C GLY A 178 23.32 9.30 51.50
N TYR A 179 23.25 9.03 50.19
CA TYR A 179 22.21 8.14 49.64
C TYR A 179 22.73 6.96 48.80
N TRP A 180 23.94 6.48 49.12
CA TRP A 180 24.40 5.16 48.63
C TRP A 180 23.77 3.98 49.40
N THR A 181 22.92 4.24 50.40
CA THR A 181 22.33 3.22 51.28
C THR A 181 20.96 2.68 50.80
N LEU A 182 20.42 3.18 49.69
CA LEU A 182 19.09 2.78 49.18
C LEU A 182 19.07 2.30 47.72
N LEU A 183 20.22 2.22 47.06
CA LEU A 183 20.39 1.26 45.97
C LEU A 183 20.76 -0.08 46.60
N PRO A 184 20.08 -1.19 46.28
CA PRO A 184 20.58 -2.51 46.65
C PRO A 184 22.02 -2.61 46.13
N SER A 185 22.97 -2.75 47.06
CA SER A 185 24.36 -2.95 46.70
C SER A 185 24.44 -4.14 45.75
N CYS A 186 25.21 -3.97 44.68
CA CYS A 186 25.44 -4.98 43.64
C CYS A 186 25.99 -6.31 44.19
N ASP A 187 26.36 -6.38 45.48
CA ASP A 187 26.75 -7.59 46.19
C ASP A 187 25.61 -8.54 46.58
N GLN A 188 24.33 -8.15 46.47
CA GLN A 188 23.20 -9.06 46.75
C GLN A 188 22.63 -9.77 45.51
N CYS A 189 23.06 -9.40 44.28
CA CYS A 189 22.65 -10.12 43.06
C CYS A 189 23.53 -11.34 42.75
N MET A 190 24.71 -11.47 43.37
CA MET A 190 25.61 -12.61 43.14
C MET A 190 25.21 -13.91 43.89
N PRO A 191 24.63 -13.89 45.11
CA PRO A 191 24.24 -15.14 45.78
C PRO A 191 22.93 -15.75 45.26
N ALA A 192 22.00 -14.94 44.73
CA ALA A 192 20.70 -15.43 44.27
C ALA A 192 20.80 -16.33 43.03
N LEU A 193 21.73 -16.04 42.12
CA LEU A 193 21.97 -16.84 40.91
C LEU A 193 22.76 -18.14 41.17
N MET A 194 23.48 -18.25 42.30
CA MET A 194 24.18 -19.48 42.67
C MET A 194 23.34 -20.43 43.54
N THR A 195 22.31 -19.94 44.24
CA THR A 195 21.53 -20.78 45.16
C THR A 195 20.43 -21.57 44.45
N ASP A 196 19.91 -21.08 43.32
CA ASP A 196 18.93 -21.81 42.52
C ASP A 196 19.52 -23.02 41.76
N HIS A 197 20.84 -23.15 41.67
CA HIS A 197 21.47 -24.26 40.96
C HIS A 197 21.61 -25.55 41.80
N MET A 198 21.35 -25.52 43.12
CA MET A 198 21.53 -26.69 44.01
C MET A 198 20.25 -27.41 44.45
N THR A 199 19.05 -26.90 44.15
CA THR A 199 17.80 -27.47 44.69
C THR A 199 16.96 -28.28 43.69
N THR A 200 17.45 -28.53 42.47
CA THR A 200 16.75 -29.38 41.48
C THR A 200 17.57 -30.61 41.12
N LYS A 201 17.94 -31.41 42.13
CA LYS A 201 18.18 -32.84 41.96
C LYS A 201 17.29 -33.59 42.94
N LEU A 202 16.22 -34.20 42.42
CA LEU A 202 15.64 -35.49 42.86
C LEU A 202 14.26 -35.74 42.23
N VAL A 203 14.13 -35.76 40.89
CA VAL A 203 13.11 -36.59 40.18
C VAL A 203 13.69 -36.90 38.79
N PRO A 204 13.71 -38.17 38.31
CA PRO A 204 14.40 -38.53 37.08
C PRO A 204 13.52 -38.24 35.85
N PRO A 205 14.03 -37.59 34.80
CA PRO A 205 13.49 -37.73 33.47
C PRO A 205 14.35 -38.70 32.68
N GLN A 206 13.64 -39.46 31.89
CA GLN A 206 14.12 -40.52 31.05
C GLN A 206 13.95 -40.02 29.60
N TYR A 207 15.01 -40.22 28.81
CA TYR A 207 15.20 -39.98 27.37
C TYR A 207 15.46 -38.53 26.88
N ASP A 208 16.68 -38.39 26.32
CA ASP A 208 17.17 -37.51 25.25
C ASP A 208 16.79 -36.02 25.22
N VAL A 209 17.81 -35.14 25.34
CA VAL A 209 18.19 -34.14 24.31
C VAL A 209 19.58 -33.56 24.65
N VAL A 210 20.39 -33.44 23.61
CA VAL A 210 21.74 -32.91 23.47
C VAL A 210 21.97 -31.59 24.24
N VAL A 211 22.96 -31.57 25.15
CA VAL A 211 23.44 -30.35 25.82
C VAL A 211 24.39 -29.61 24.88
N GLY A 212 23.89 -28.51 24.31
CA GLY A 212 24.68 -27.51 23.59
C GLY A 212 25.36 -26.53 24.55
N VAL A 213 26.64 -26.28 24.28
CA VAL A 213 27.51 -25.27 24.90
C VAL A 213 26.90 -23.86 24.75
N PRO A 214 26.99 -22.96 25.76
CA PRO A 214 26.55 -21.58 25.60
C PRO A 214 27.58 -20.80 24.77
N CYS A 215 27.45 -20.90 23.45
CA CYS A 215 28.04 -19.97 22.49
C CYS A 215 26.89 -19.43 21.63
N SER A 216 26.88 -18.11 21.36
CA SER A 216 26.21 -17.47 20.20
C SER A 216 24.74 -17.00 20.23
N VAL A 217 24.15 -16.51 21.34
CA VAL A 217 22.79 -15.89 21.25
C VAL A 217 22.76 -14.59 20.40
N PRO A 218 23.65 -13.59 20.58
CA PRO A 218 23.60 -12.37 19.77
C PRO A 218 24.13 -12.52 18.33
N CYS A 219 24.66 -13.70 17.97
CA CYS A 219 25.07 -14.02 16.59
C CYS A 219 23.96 -14.79 15.86
N VAL A 220 23.26 -15.71 16.53
CA VAL A 220 22.11 -16.41 15.94
C VAL A 220 20.94 -15.44 15.72
N GLU A 221 20.65 -14.53 16.65
CA GLU A 221 19.66 -13.45 16.43
C GLU A 221 20.04 -12.56 15.24
N ARG A 222 21.32 -12.21 15.11
CA ARG A 222 21.81 -11.34 14.03
C ARG A 222 21.79 -12.05 12.66
N LEU A 223 22.07 -13.36 12.64
CA LEU A 223 21.91 -14.21 11.45
C LEU A 223 20.43 -14.41 11.08
N PHE A 224 19.54 -14.57 12.06
CA PHE A 224 18.08 -14.64 11.84
C PHE A 224 17.53 -13.31 11.32
N HIS A 225 17.97 -12.18 11.87
CA HIS A 225 17.59 -10.85 11.39
C HIS A 225 18.15 -10.58 9.98
N LEU A 226 19.38 -11.00 9.69
CA LEU A 226 19.97 -10.84 8.35
C LEU A 226 19.28 -11.75 7.32
N GLY A 227 18.97 -12.99 7.68
CA GLY A 227 18.19 -13.91 6.84
C GLY A 227 16.77 -13.40 6.60
N SER A 228 16.07 -12.96 7.65
CA SER A 228 14.74 -12.36 7.54
C SER A 228 14.74 -11.06 6.73
N TRP A 229 15.80 -10.25 6.81
CA TRP A 229 15.95 -9.05 5.97
C TRP A 229 16.21 -9.42 4.52
N MET A 230 17.04 -10.43 4.23
CA MET A 230 17.23 -10.93 2.87
C MET A 230 15.94 -11.49 2.28
N ASP A 231 15.17 -12.26 3.06
CA ASP A 231 13.88 -12.80 2.64
C ASP A 231 12.85 -11.67 2.42
N MET A 232 12.84 -10.66 3.27
CA MET A 232 12.01 -9.46 3.12
C MET A 232 12.41 -8.64 1.89
N ALA A 233 13.71 -8.50 1.60
CA ALA A 233 14.22 -7.80 0.42
C ALA A 233 13.85 -8.56 -0.86
N GLU A 234 13.99 -9.89 -0.89
CA GLU A 234 13.58 -10.71 -2.03
C GLU A 234 12.06 -10.65 -2.27
N CYS A 235 11.27 -10.63 -1.20
CA CYS A 235 9.82 -10.42 -1.29
C CYS A 235 9.47 -9.01 -1.79
N GLN A 236 10.23 -7.99 -1.36
CA GLN A 236 10.06 -6.60 -1.81
C GLN A 236 10.44 -6.43 -3.28
N ASP A 237 11.48 -7.12 -3.76
CA ASP A 237 11.90 -7.13 -5.17
C ASP A 237 10.86 -7.84 -6.05
N LYS A 238 10.29 -8.96 -5.58
CA LYS A 238 9.18 -9.63 -6.26
C LYS A 238 7.93 -8.75 -6.32
N LEU A 239 7.62 -8.05 -5.23
CA LEU A 239 6.49 -7.12 -5.16
C LEU A 239 6.67 -5.97 -6.14
N THR A 240 7.83 -5.31 -6.14
CA THR A 240 8.13 -4.19 -7.07
C THR A 240 8.15 -4.64 -8.52
N GLY A 241 8.63 -5.86 -8.82
CA GLY A 241 8.52 -6.47 -10.14
C GLY A 241 7.07 -6.65 -10.58
N LYS A 242 6.20 -7.15 -9.69
CA LYS A 242 4.76 -7.30 -9.95
C LYS A 242 4.03 -5.97 -10.06
N GLU A 243 4.43 -4.95 -9.30
CA GLU A 243 3.90 -3.59 -9.40
C GLU A 243 4.25 -2.93 -10.75
N THR A 244 5.48 -3.17 -11.24
CA THR A 244 5.95 -2.71 -12.55
C THR A 244 5.18 -3.40 -13.68
N GLU A 245 5.05 -4.73 -13.62
CA GLU A 245 4.25 -5.51 -14.59
C GLU A 245 2.79 -5.03 -14.61
N ALA A 246 2.20 -4.76 -13.44
CA ALA A 246 0.85 -4.22 -13.35
C ALA A 246 0.75 -2.79 -13.93
N ALA A 247 1.78 -1.96 -13.81
CA ALA A 247 1.83 -0.63 -14.42
C ALA A 247 1.94 -0.72 -15.96
N GLU A 248 2.75 -1.65 -16.47
CA GLU A 248 2.86 -1.92 -17.92
C GLU A 248 1.53 -2.41 -18.51
N LEU A 249 0.85 -3.35 -17.84
CA LEU A 249 -0.47 -3.82 -18.25
C LEU A 249 -1.53 -2.70 -18.22
N ARG A 250 -1.46 -1.80 -17.23
CA ARG A 250 -2.34 -0.62 -17.18
C ARG A 250 -2.10 0.31 -18.37
N ASN A 251 -0.84 0.60 -18.70
CA ASN A 251 -0.51 1.41 -19.88
C ASN A 251 -1.01 0.74 -21.17
N GLN A 252 -0.87 -0.59 -21.29
CA GLN A 252 -1.36 -1.32 -22.45
C GLN A 252 -2.89 -1.26 -22.57
N ILE A 253 -3.60 -1.31 -21.45
CA ILE A 253 -5.06 -1.12 -21.42
C ILE A 253 -5.41 0.30 -21.91
N ASP A 254 -4.71 1.33 -21.44
CA ASP A 254 -4.96 2.72 -21.84
C ASP A 254 -4.70 2.93 -23.34
N ASP A 255 -3.62 2.36 -23.89
CA ASP A 255 -3.32 2.39 -25.32
C ASP A 255 -4.41 1.69 -26.15
N MET A 256 -4.87 0.51 -25.71
CA MET A 256 -5.95 -0.21 -26.40
C MET A 256 -7.29 0.52 -26.31
N GLN A 257 -7.59 1.17 -25.17
CA GLN A 257 -8.78 2.01 -25.02
C GLN A 257 -8.73 3.21 -25.95
N TYR A 258 -7.57 3.83 -26.11
CA TYR A 258 -7.38 4.94 -27.05
C TYR A 258 -7.64 4.51 -28.50
N GLU A 259 -7.06 3.39 -28.95
CA GLU A 259 -7.31 2.87 -30.30
C GLU A 259 -8.77 2.44 -30.50
N LEU A 260 -9.41 1.86 -29.48
CA LEU A 260 -10.84 1.54 -29.51
C LEU A 260 -11.69 2.81 -29.73
N LEU A 261 -11.47 3.87 -28.94
CA LEU A 261 -12.19 5.13 -29.05
C LEU A 261 -11.98 5.80 -30.42
N LYS A 262 -10.76 5.71 -30.96
CA LYS A 262 -10.42 6.21 -32.29
C LYS A 262 -11.16 5.48 -33.40
N VAL A 263 -11.27 4.15 -33.31
CA VAL A 263 -12.07 3.33 -34.25
C VAL A 263 -13.55 3.61 -34.09
N GLN A 264 -14.06 3.72 -32.86
CA GLN A 264 -15.45 4.10 -32.58
C GLN A 264 -15.81 5.46 -33.20
N SER A 265 -14.98 6.49 -32.99
CA SER A 265 -15.20 7.80 -33.62
C SER A 265 -15.21 7.74 -35.15
N ARG A 266 -14.39 6.87 -35.74
CA ARG A 266 -14.41 6.63 -37.19
C ARG A 266 -15.71 5.95 -37.63
N ASN A 267 -16.18 4.95 -36.88
CA ASN A 267 -17.45 4.28 -37.15
C ASN A 267 -18.63 5.25 -37.02
N ASP A 268 -18.68 6.06 -35.97
CA ASP A 268 -19.74 7.08 -35.79
C ASP A 268 -19.81 8.04 -36.98
N LYS A 269 -18.66 8.46 -37.52
CA LYS A 269 -18.62 9.29 -38.73
C LYS A 269 -19.19 8.56 -39.94
N LEU A 270 -18.84 7.29 -40.12
CA LEU A 270 -19.36 6.46 -41.22
C LEU A 270 -20.86 6.21 -41.07
N GLU A 271 -21.35 5.95 -39.86
CA GLU A 271 -22.78 5.80 -39.55
C GLU A 271 -23.55 7.08 -39.84
N ASN A 272 -23.02 8.24 -39.47
CA ASN A 272 -23.62 9.54 -39.80
C ASN A 272 -23.68 9.76 -41.32
N HIS A 273 -22.60 9.48 -42.05
CA HIS A 273 -22.59 9.58 -43.52
C HIS A 273 -23.58 8.60 -44.17
N LEU A 274 -23.72 7.39 -43.63
CA LEU A 274 -24.68 6.40 -44.07
C LEU A 274 -26.11 6.89 -43.82
N ALA A 275 -26.40 7.43 -42.65
CA ALA A 275 -27.70 8.01 -42.30
C ALA A 275 -28.06 9.20 -43.20
N GLU A 276 -27.11 10.09 -43.47
CA GLU A 276 -27.28 11.20 -44.43
C GLU A 276 -27.58 10.69 -45.85
N ALA A 277 -26.91 9.63 -46.30
CA ALA A 277 -27.17 9.00 -47.59
C ALA A 277 -28.56 8.35 -47.64
N TYR A 278 -28.99 7.70 -46.56
CA TYR A 278 -30.33 7.13 -46.44
C TYR A 278 -31.42 8.19 -46.46
N GLU A 279 -31.26 9.31 -45.73
CA GLU A 279 -32.24 10.42 -45.75
C GLU A 279 -32.29 11.11 -47.12
N LYS A 280 -31.15 11.25 -47.82
CA LYS A 280 -31.14 11.70 -49.22
C LYS A 280 -31.89 10.75 -50.14
N LEU A 281 -31.69 9.43 -49.99
CA LEU A 281 -32.37 8.44 -50.81
C LEU A 281 -33.88 8.45 -50.56
N LYS A 282 -34.29 8.53 -49.30
CA LYS A 282 -35.69 8.64 -48.87
C LYS A 282 -36.34 9.93 -49.38
N THR A 283 -35.65 11.06 -49.34
CA THR A 283 -36.15 12.31 -49.92
C THR A 283 -36.29 12.23 -51.44
N PHE A 284 -35.35 11.57 -52.15
CA PHE A 284 -35.51 11.29 -53.58
C PHE A 284 -36.71 10.37 -53.88
N GLU A 285 -36.89 9.30 -53.10
CA GLU A 285 -38.05 8.39 -53.23
C GLU A 285 -39.37 9.12 -52.94
N GLN A 286 -39.39 10.04 -51.99
CA GLN A 286 -40.56 10.84 -51.64
C GLN A 286 -40.86 11.94 -52.66
N ILE A 287 -39.85 12.42 -53.39
CA ILE A 287 -39.98 13.35 -54.53
C ILE A 287 -40.33 12.61 -55.83
N HIS A 288 -40.06 11.31 -55.96
CA HIS A 288 -40.40 10.48 -57.13
C HIS A 288 -41.62 9.57 -56.92
N GLY A 289 -42.19 9.54 -55.70
CA GLY A 289 -43.43 8.81 -55.37
C GLY A 289 -44.70 9.50 -55.86
N GLU A 290 -44.62 10.77 -56.22
CA GLU A 290 -45.66 11.49 -56.94
C GLU A 290 -45.03 12.14 -58.18
N ASP A 291 -45.59 11.80 -59.34
CA ASP A 291 -45.40 12.46 -60.63
C ASP A 291 -44.38 11.84 -61.62
N LYS A 292 -44.94 11.19 -62.64
CA LYS A 292 -44.30 11.00 -63.95
C LYS A 292 -44.20 12.39 -64.62
N GLY A 293 -43.13 13.12 -64.34
CA GLY A 293 -42.95 14.46 -64.92
C GLY A 293 -41.49 14.83 -65.11
N THR A 294 -41.05 14.85 -66.36
CA THR A 294 -39.77 15.41 -66.82
C THR A 294 -39.49 16.79 -66.23
N VAL A 295 -38.43 16.94 -65.42
CA VAL A 295 -37.83 18.24 -65.10
C VAL A 295 -36.29 18.17 -65.16
N LYS A 296 -35.73 19.13 -65.90
CA LYS A 296 -34.29 19.37 -66.16
C LYS A 296 -33.50 19.62 -64.87
N PRO A 297 -32.18 19.32 -64.85
CA PRO A 297 -31.36 19.58 -63.68
C PRO A 297 -31.07 21.09 -63.59
N VAL A 298 -31.56 21.74 -62.54
CA VAL A 298 -31.05 23.03 -62.10
C VAL A 298 -29.91 22.76 -61.13
N VAL A 299 -28.68 22.91 -61.62
CA VAL A 299 -27.47 22.95 -60.81
C VAL A 299 -27.44 24.30 -60.11
N THR A 300 -27.66 24.32 -58.80
CA THR A 300 -27.33 25.49 -57.96
C THR A 300 -26.56 25.02 -56.74
N SER A 301 -25.23 25.09 -56.81
CA SER A 301 -24.36 25.21 -55.63
C SER A 301 -23.07 25.95 -56.02
N GLY A 302 -23.21 27.24 -56.33
CA GLY A 302 -22.05 28.14 -56.42
C GLY A 302 -21.58 28.49 -55.00
N VAL A 303 -20.50 27.87 -54.52
CA VAL A 303 -19.80 28.33 -53.32
C VAL A 303 -19.22 29.70 -53.63
N SER A 304 -19.48 30.71 -52.78
CA SER A 304 -18.93 32.06 -52.96
C SER A 304 -17.41 32.00 -52.99
N GLN A 305 -16.77 32.63 -53.98
CA GLN A 305 -15.33 32.53 -54.26
C GLN A 305 -14.46 32.86 -53.04
N LYS A 306 -14.89 33.84 -52.22
CA LYS A 306 -14.26 34.18 -50.94
C LYS A 306 -14.22 33.01 -49.94
N LYS A 307 -15.30 32.21 -49.89
CA LYS A 307 -15.37 31.04 -49.00
C LYS A 307 -14.46 29.91 -49.48
N VAL A 308 -14.18 29.83 -50.78
CA VAL A 308 -13.20 28.89 -51.34
C VAL A 308 -11.78 29.31 -50.96
N GLU A 309 -11.47 30.61 -51.03
CA GLU A 309 -10.18 31.16 -50.61
C GLU A 309 -9.93 30.98 -49.10
N ASP A 310 -10.95 31.25 -48.26
CA ASP A 310 -10.87 31.03 -46.81
C ASP A 310 -10.64 29.54 -46.47
N LEU A 311 -11.32 28.62 -47.18
CA LEU A 311 -11.13 27.17 -47.01
C LEU A 311 -9.75 26.69 -47.50
N GLN A 312 -9.20 27.31 -48.55
CA GLN A 312 -7.84 27.02 -49.01
C GLN A 312 -6.80 27.47 -47.97
N LYS A 313 -7.00 28.63 -47.34
CA LYS A 313 -6.11 29.12 -46.28
C LYS A 313 -6.14 28.21 -45.05
N GLU A 314 -7.32 27.82 -44.59
CA GLU A 314 -7.46 26.87 -43.47
C GLU A 314 -6.81 25.53 -43.82
N LEU A 315 -6.92 25.05 -45.07
CA LEU A 315 -6.26 23.82 -45.51
C LEU A 315 -4.72 23.94 -45.44
N GLU A 316 -4.16 25.08 -45.82
CA GLU A 316 -2.72 25.35 -45.74
C GLU A 316 -2.25 25.39 -44.27
N GLU A 317 -2.99 26.08 -43.39
CA GLU A 317 -2.72 26.15 -41.94
C GLU A 317 -2.77 24.76 -41.29
N GLN A 318 -3.75 23.93 -41.65
CA GLN A 318 -3.84 22.55 -41.15
C GLN A 318 -2.70 21.66 -41.67
N ARG A 319 -2.24 21.87 -42.90
CA ARG A 319 -1.06 21.15 -43.45
C ARG A 319 0.21 21.53 -42.71
N GLU A 320 0.41 22.82 -42.45
CA GLU A 320 1.58 23.31 -41.70
C GLU A 320 1.57 22.79 -40.26
N LEU A 321 0.40 22.82 -39.60
CA LEU A 321 0.23 22.26 -38.26
C LEU A 321 0.52 20.75 -38.22
N SER A 322 0.05 20.00 -39.23
CA SER A 322 0.35 18.57 -39.35
C SER A 322 1.85 18.30 -39.52
N ASN A 323 2.55 19.13 -40.28
CA ASN A 323 3.99 19.00 -40.49
C ASN A 323 4.78 19.33 -39.22
N ASN A 324 4.38 20.39 -38.50
CA ASN A 324 4.98 20.75 -37.20
C ASN A 324 4.80 19.64 -36.15
N ARG A 325 3.60 19.05 -36.05
CA ARG A 325 3.36 17.90 -35.17
C ARG A 325 4.20 16.69 -35.53
N LEU A 326 4.40 16.42 -36.82
CA LEU A 326 5.25 15.31 -37.27
C LEU A 326 6.72 15.53 -36.86
N GLN A 327 7.25 16.74 -37.05
CA GLN A 327 8.62 17.07 -36.64
C GLN A 327 8.82 16.99 -35.12
N GLU A 328 7.81 17.40 -34.35
CA GLU A 328 7.83 17.27 -32.89
C GLU A 328 7.85 15.80 -32.46
N LEU A 329 7.04 14.95 -33.09
CA LEU A 329 7.03 13.51 -32.85
C LEU A 329 8.37 12.86 -33.20
N ASP A 330 9.00 13.25 -34.31
CA ASP A 330 10.32 12.75 -34.71
C ASP A 330 11.40 13.15 -33.70
N LYS A 331 11.36 14.40 -33.22
CA LYS A 331 12.27 14.89 -32.19
C LYS A 331 12.09 14.14 -30.87
N LEU A 332 10.84 13.90 -30.46
CA LEU A 332 10.53 13.16 -29.24
C LEU A 332 10.96 11.69 -29.35
N HIS A 333 10.76 11.07 -30.51
CA HIS A 333 11.28 9.72 -30.80
C HIS A 333 12.80 9.66 -30.73
N GLN A 334 13.49 10.69 -31.21
CA GLN A 334 14.95 10.76 -31.12
C GLN A 334 15.42 10.87 -29.67
N GLN A 335 14.80 11.76 -28.89
CA GLN A 335 15.08 11.91 -27.46
C GLN A 335 14.83 10.62 -26.69
N HIS A 336 13.73 9.93 -26.96
CA HIS A 336 13.43 8.64 -26.35
C HIS A 336 14.49 7.59 -26.67
N ARG A 337 14.94 7.49 -27.93
CA ARG A 337 16.01 6.56 -28.33
C ARG A 337 17.33 6.87 -27.63
N ASP A 338 17.69 8.14 -27.47
CA ASP A 338 18.94 8.52 -26.82
C ASP A 338 18.87 8.29 -25.30
N ALA A 339 17.73 8.54 -24.67
CA ALA A 339 17.48 8.18 -23.27
C ALA A 339 17.58 6.66 -23.04
N LEU A 340 17.03 5.84 -23.95
CA LEU A 340 17.16 4.38 -23.86
C LEU A 340 18.63 3.92 -23.92
N LYS A 341 19.45 4.50 -24.79
CA LYS A 341 20.89 4.20 -24.85
C LYS A 341 21.62 4.57 -23.55
N GLU A 342 21.27 5.71 -22.95
CA GLU A 342 21.85 6.13 -21.67
C GLU A 342 21.45 5.18 -20.53
N VAL A 343 20.20 4.75 -20.50
CA VAL A 343 19.72 3.73 -19.55
C VAL A 343 20.47 2.41 -19.73
N GLU A 344 20.66 1.94 -20.95
CA GLU A 344 21.43 0.72 -21.23
C GLU A 344 22.89 0.85 -20.79
N LYS A 345 23.52 1.99 -21.04
CA LYS A 345 24.87 2.29 -20.58
C LYS A 345 24.97 2.26 -19.05
N LEU A 346 24.09 2.98 -18.35
CA LEU A 346 24.07 3.00 -16.89
C LEU A 346 23.79 1.61 -16.31
N LYS A 347 22.93 0.80 -16.95
CA LYS A 347 22.71 -0.60 -16.57
C LYS A 347 23.98 -1.44 -16.71
N MET A 348 24.78 -1.24 -17.77
CA MET A 348 26.05 -1.92 -17.92
C MET A 348 27.06 -1.46 -16.85
N ASP A 349 27.14 -0.17 -16.59
CA ASP A 349 28.06 0.41 -15.58
C ASP A 349 27.76 -0.12 -14.17
N ILE A 350 26.48 -0.27 -13.80
CA ILE A 350 26.07 -0.87 -12.52
C ILE A 350 26.42 -2.37 -12.45
N ARG A 351 26.26 -3.11 -13.56
CA ARG A 351 26.55 -4.56 -13.61
C ARG A 351 28.04 -4.88 -13.54
N GLN A 352 28.90 -3.97 -14.00
CA GLN A 352 30.35 -4.14 -14.04
C GLN A 352 31.04 -3.10 -13.15
N LEU A 353 30.49 -2.86 -11.95
CA LEU A 353 31.01 -1.86 -11.04
C LEU A 353 32.45 -2.21 -10.63
N PRO A 354 33.44 -1.32 -10.87
CA PRO A 354 34.83 -1.59 -10.50
C PRO A 354 35.00 -1.72 -8.99
N GLU A 355 35.86 -2.66 -8.56
CA GLU A 355 36.14 -2.90 -7.14
C GLU A 355 36.70 -1.66 -6.43
N SER A 356 37.44 -0.79 -7.13
CA SER A 356 37.94 0.47 -6.59
C SER A 356 36.83 1.38 -6.08
N VAL A 357 35.69 1.42 -6.78
CA VAL A 357 34.52 2.24 -6.38
C VAL A 357 33.90 1.67 -5.12
N ILE A 358 33.78 0.34 -5.03
CA ILE A 358 33.23 -0.36 -3.87
C ILE A 358 34.10 -0.12 -2.64
N VAL A 359 35.42 -0.26 -2.77
CA VAL A 359 36.37 -0.07 -1.65
C VAL A 359 36.41 1.39 -1.15
N GLU A 360 36.11 2.35 -2.01
CA GLU A 360 36.04 3.76 -1.64
C GLU A 360 34.76 4.13 -0.86
N THR A 361 33.71 3.31 -0.94
CA THR A 361 32.43 3.56 -0.24
C THR A 361 32.60 3.60 1.27
N THR A 362 31.78 4.43 1.91
CA THR A 362 31.75 4.57 3.38
C THR A 362 31.33 3.27 4.07
N GLU A 363 30.46 2.51 3.43
CA GLU A 363 29.90 1.24 3.88
C GLU A 363 30.99 0.18 3.93
N TYR A 364 31.78 0.04 2.86
CA TYR A 364 32.90 -0.88 2.82
C TYR A 364 33.95 -0.55 3.89
N LYS A 365 34.32 0.74 4.02
CA LYS A 365 35.29 1.18 5.04
C LYS A 365 34.79 0.94 6.47
N CYS A 366 33.50 1.17 6.72
CA CYS A 366 32.88 0.89 8.02
C CYS A 366 32.91 -0.62 8.32
N LEU A 367 32.56 -1.45 7.35
CA LEU A 367 32.59 -2.91 7.50
C LEU A 367 34.01 -3.44 7.69
N GLN A 368 34.98 -2.91 6.95
CA GLN A 368 36.40 -3.24 7.09
C GLN A 368 36.92 -2.90 8.49
N SER A 369 36.53 -1.74 9.04
CA SER A 369 36.87 -1.33 10.41
C SER A 369 36.26 -2.29 11.44
N GLN A 370 34.96 -2.60 11.32
CA GLN A 370 34.27 -3.55 12.19
C GLN A 370 34.91 -4.95 12.16
N PHE A 371 35.22 -5.46 10.96
CA PHE A 371 35.90 -6.73 10.79
C PHE A 371 37.28 -6.73 11.48
N SER A 372 38.03 -5.63 11.34
CA SER A 372 39.35 -5.51 11.98
C SER A 372 39.27 -5.57 13.51
N VAL A 373 38.26 -4.92 14.11
CA VAL A 373 38.03 -4.99 15.57
C VAL A 373 37.69 -6.43 16.00
N LEU A 374 36.71 -7.05 15.35
CA LEU A 374 36.29 -8.42 15.67
C LEU A 374 37.41 -9.44 15.48
N TYR A 375 38.23 -9.28 14.45
CA TYR A 375 39.37 -10.14 14.20
C TYR A 375 40.40 -10.04 15.34
N ASN A 376 40.70 -8.82 15.80
CA ASN A 376 41.62 -8.60 16.91
C ASN A 376 41.08 -9.16 18.23
N GLU A 377 39.79 -8.95 18.53
CA GLU A 377 39.12 -9.54 19.70
C GLU A 377 39.15 -11.07 19.66
N SER A 378 38.88 -11.67 18.50
CA SER A 378 38.94 -13.12 18.31
C SER A 378 40.35 -13.66 18.57
N MET A 379 41.38 -12.97 18.08
CA MET A 379 42.77 -13.35 18.31
C MET A 379 43.15 -13.24 19.79
N GLN A 380 42.66 -12.20 20.49
CA GLN A 380 42.88 -12.04 21.93
C GLN A 380 42.21 -13.14 22.74
N LEU A 381 40.95 -13.46 22.45
CA LEU A 381 40.21 -14.56 23.10
C LEU A 381 40.90 -15.90 22.87
N LYS A 382 41.42 -16.15 21.67
CA LYS A 382 42.20 -17.35 21.37
C LYS A 382 43.45 -17.45 22.25
N THR A 383 44.15 -16.34 22.43
CA THR A 383 45.35 -16.29 23.30
C THR A 383 44.97 -16.60 24.76
N GLN A 384 43.91 -15.98 25.28
CA GLN A 384 43.42 -16.25 26.64
C GLN A 384 42.99 -17.71 26.83
N LEU A 385 42.36 -18.32 25.82
CA LEU A 385 41.99 -19.73 25.85
C LEU A 385 43.22 -20.64 25.95
N ASP A 386 44.27 -20.33 25.19
CA ASP A 386 45.52 -21.11 25.21
C ASP A 386 46.25 -20.96 26.57
N GLU A 387 46.25 -19.76 27.16
CA GLU A 387 46.76 -19.52 28.51
C GLU A 387 45.97 -20.29 29.59
N ALA A 388 44.63 -20.24 29.55
CA ALA A 388 43.78 -20.95 30.49
C ALA A 388 43.97 -22.48 30.39
N ARG A 389 44.14 -23.01 29.17
CA ARG A 389 44.48 -24.42 28.95
C ARG A 389 45.83 -24.76 29.57
N GLN A 390 46.84 -23.91 29.40
CA GLN A 390 48.17 -24.13 29.99
C GLN A 390 48.14 -24.07 31.53
N GLN A 391 47.37 -23.15 32.10
CA GLN A 391 47.16 -23.06 33.55
C GLN A 391 46.47 -24.32 34.09
N LEU A 392 45.42 -24.81 33.41
CA LEU A 392 44.73 -26.03 33.79
C LEU A 392 45.67 -27.25 33.77
N GLN A 393 46.49 -27.39 32.73
CA GLN A 393 47.49 -28.46 32.65
C GLN A 393 48.51 -28.36 33.79
N THR A 394 48.97 -27.15 34.12
CA THR A 394 49.91 -26.91 35.22
C THR A 394 49.30 -27.26 36.57
N SER A 395 48.05 -26.87 36.81
CA SER A 395 47.30 -27.21 38.02
C SER A 395 47.10 -28.73 38.15
N LYS A 396 46.67 -29.40 37.07
CA LYS A 396 46.53 -30.86 37.02
C LYS A 396 47.84 -31.58 37.37
N ASN A 397 48.96 -31.17 36.77
CA ASN A 397 50.27 -31.76 37.05
C ASN A 397 50.71 -31.51 38.49
N THR A 398 50.41 -30.32 39.03
CA THR A 398 50.73 -29.97 40.42
C THR A 398 49.91 -30.83 41.38
N HIS A 399 48.61 -30.99 41.14
CA HIS A 399 47.74 -31.87 41.94
C HIS A 399 48.19 -33.33 41.88
N LEU A 400 48.56 -33.84 40.71
CA LEU A 400 49.05 -35.21 40.56
C LEU A 400 50.31 -35.45 41.41
N ARG A 401 51.28 -34.52 41.39
CA ARG A 401 52.47 -34.59 42.25
C ARG A 401 52.14 -34.55 43.74
N HIS A 402 51.13 -33.78 44.15
CA HIS A 402 50.68 -33.77 45.55
C HIS A 402 50.09 -35.12 45.97
N ILE A 403 49.34 -35.78 45.08
CA ILE A 403 48.81 -37.12 45.31
C ILE A 403 49.95 -38.12 45.46
N GLU A 404 50.91 -38.14 44.52
CA GLU A 404 52.10 -39.00 44.58
C GLU A 404 52.89 -38.81 45.89
N MET A 405 53.07 -37.56 46.33
CA MET A 405 53.71 -37.26 47.61
C MET A 405 52.94 -37.82 48.82
N MET A 406 51.61 -37.75 48.79
CA MET A 406 50.77 -38.31 49.86
C MET A 406 50.83 -39.84 49.87
N GLU A 407 50.82 -40.49 48.71
CA GLU A 407 50.99 -41.94 48.58
C GLU A 407 52.33 -42.42 49.13
N VAL A 408 53.43 -41.71 48.80
CA VAL A 408 54.76 -42.02 49.36
C VAL A 408 54.77 -41.89 50.88
N ARG A 409 54.14 -40.83 51.44
CA ARG A 409 54.04 -40.66 52.90
C ARG A 409 53.23 -41.77 53.56
N LEU A 410 52.13 -42.21 52.95
CA LEU A 410 51.32 -43.32 53.45
C LEU A 410 52.11 -44.63 53.47
N ASN A 411 52.85 -44.91 52.39
CA ASN A 411 53.69 -46.10 52.28
C ASN A 411 54.89 -46.10 53.26
N LEU A 412 55.31 -44.94 53.77
CA LEU A 412 56.35 -44.83 54.81
C LEU A 412 55.81 -45.05 56.22
N ILE A 413 54.49 -44.97 56.42
CA ILE A 413 53.82 -45.13 57.72
C ILE A 413 53.34 -46.58 57.93
N GLN A 414 53.16 -47.33 56.86
CA GLN A 414 52.94 -48.79 56.88
C GLN A 414 54.27 -49.54 56.92
#